data_AF-A0A7S0H8E6-F1
#
_entry.id   AF-A0A7S0H8E6-F1
#
_cell.length_a   1.000
_cell.length_b   1.000
_cell.length_c   1.000
_cell.angle_alpha   90.00
_cell.angle_beta   90.00
_cell.angle_gamma   90.00
#
_symmetry.space_group_name_H-M   'P 1'
#
loop_
_entity.id
_entity.type
_entity.pdbx_description
1 polymer ?
#
loop_
_entity_poly.entity_id
_entity_poly.type
_entity_poly.pdbx_seq_one_letter_code
_entity_poly.pdbx_strand_id
1 'polypeptide(L)'
;SLSLRSSQTMRCFLLAVFAACATQAFVLPSRPAAVVSRCSAVSAPAVSMTSLDKKKKAMNNKAKSSRSVTKRFKATATGKLLRRRPFRQHILTKKHPLRKQKLRKVGQVHEGQLATMQKLMLVVPKRK
;
A
#
# COMPACT_ATOMS: atom_id res chain seq x y z
N SER A 1 -30.87 -30.68 34.60
CA SER A 1 -29.80 -29.85 35.23
C SER A 1 -28.44 -29.91 34.52
N LEU A 2 -28.34 -30.26 33.23
CA LEU A 2 -27.05 -30.37 32.50
C LEU A 2 -26.65 -29.16 31.64
N SER A 3 -27.50 -28.14 31.48
CA SER A 3 -27.21 -27.03 30.54
C SER A 3 -26.28 -25.94 31.11
N LEU A 4 -26.17 -25.80 32.44
CA LEU A 4 -25.33 -24.76 33.06
C LEU A 4 -23.84 -25.15 33.21
N ARG A 5 -23.47 -26.42 33.05
CA ARG A 5 -22.08 -26.89 33.21
C ARG A 5 -21.19 -26.71 31.97
N SER A 6 -21.75 -26.51 30.77
CA SER A 6 -20.93 -26.31 29.54
C SER A 6 -20.51 -24.86 29.31
N SER A 7 -21.22 -23.89 29.87
CA SER A 7 -20.87 -22.47 29.74
C SER A 7 -19.72 -22.05 30.67
N GLN A 8 -19.50 -22.77 31.77
CA GLN A 8 -18.37 -22.54 32.67
C GLN A 8 -17.06 -23.13 32.14
N THR A 9 -17.11 -24.31 31.50
CA THR A 9 -15.91 -24.93 30.92
C THR A 9 -15.35 -24.14 29.73
N MET A 10 -16.22 -23.54 28.90
CA MET A 10 -15.81 -22.72 27.75
C MET A 10 -15.19 -21.37 28.16
N ARG A 11 -15.66 -20.76 29.27
CA ARG A 11 -15.10 -19.49 29.79
C ARG A 11 -13.75 -19.68 30.47
N CYS A 12 -13.55 -20.79 31.17
CA CYS A 12 -12.25 -21.12 31.76
C CYS A 12 -11.19 -21.43 30.69
N PHE A 13 -11.58 -22.07 29.57
CA PHE A 13 -10.67 -22.35 28.46
C PHE A 13 -10.22 -21.06 27.74
N LEU A 14 -11.13 -20.10 27.53
CA LEU A 14 -10.80 -18.82 26.89
C LEU A 14 -9.92 -17.92 27.78
N LEU A 15 -10.12 -17.94 29.10
CA LEU A 15 -9.24 -17.22 30.04
C LEU A 15 -7.84 -17.84 30.13
N ALA A 16 -7.71 -19.16 30.04
CA ALA A 16 -6.42 -19.84 30.04
C ALA A 16 -5.59 -19.55 28.75
N VAL A 17 -6.25 -19.43 27.59
CA VAL A 17 -5.56 -19.11 26.32
C VAL A 17 -5.09 -17.66 26.26
N PHE A 18 -5.81 -16.73 26.90
CA PHE A 18 -5.39 -15.32 26.99
C PHE A 18 -4.22 -15.10 27.98
N ALA A 19 -4.12 -15.90 29.05
CA ALA A 19 -3.05 -15.78 30.04
C ALA A 19 -1.69 -16.33 29.57
N ALA A 20 -1.67 -17.30 28.65
CA ALA A 20 -0.44 -17.91 28.14
C ALA A 20 0.28 -17.09 27.05
N CYS A 21 -0.33 -16.02 26.55
CA CYS A 21 0.24 -15.22 25.45
C CYS A 21 1.04 -13.98 25.94
N ALA A 22 0.97 -13.62 27.22
CA ALA A 22 1.50 -12.35 27.73
C ALA A 22 2.96 -12.38 28.21
N THR A 23 3.67 -13.51 28.10
CA THR A 23 5.07 -13.62 28.56
C THR A 23 5.98 -14.20 27.48
N GLN A 24 6.20 -13.44 26.40
CA GLN A 24 7.50 -13.50 25.74
C GLN A 24 8.17 -12.13 25.87
N ALA A 25 9.00 -12.07 26.89
CA ALA A 25 9.92 -10.99 27.19
C ALA A 25 10.83 -10.74 25.97
N PHE A 26 10.63 -9.61 25.30
CA PHE A 26 11.56 -9.11 24.29
C PHE A 26 12.63 -8.25 25.00
N VAL A 27 13.51 -8.92 25.77
CA VAL A 27 14.76 -8.29 26.23
C VAL A 27 15.76 -8.42 25.09
N LEU A 28 15.97 -7.34 24.35
CA LEU A 28 17.07 -7.24 23.39
C LEU A 28 18.40 -7.17 24.14
N PRO A 29 19.40 -8.00 23.83
CA PRO A 29 20.77 -7.72 24.25
C PRO A 29 21.30 -6.50 23.49
N SER A 30 21.97 -5.60 24.22
CA SER A 30 22.71 -4.48 23.67
C SER A 30 23.76 -4.97 22.69
N ARG A 31 23.63 -4.60 21.41
CA ARG A 31 24.66 -4.83 20.38
C ARG A 31 25.97 -4.16 20.83
N PRO A 32 27.10 -4.88 20.91
CA PRO A 32 28.39 -4.22 21.10
C PRO A 32 28.68 -3.34 19.88
N ALA A 33 29.16 -2.13 20.14
CA ALA A 33 29.57 -1.19 19.11
C ALA A 33 30.71 -1.80 18.28
N ALA A 34 30.39 -2.30 17.09
CA ALA A 34 31.40 -2.69 16.12
C ALA A 34 32.13 -1.43 15.68
N VAL A 35 33.39 -1.35 16.09
CA VAL A 35 34.35 -0.33 15.66
C VAL A 35 34.53 -0.50 14.16
N VAL A 36 33.94 0.41 13.39
CA VAL A 36 34.14 0.46 11.94
C VAL A 36 35.58 0.88 11.70
N SER A 37 36.42 -0.09 11.33
CA SER A 37 37.72 0.18 10.73
C SER A 37 37.48 1.03 9.49
N ARG A 38 37.91 2.30 9.54
CA ARG A 38 37.89 3.20 8.40
C ARG A 38 38.93 2.69 7.41
N CYS A 39 38.46 1.97 6.39
CA CYS A 39 39.29 1.58 5.27
C CYS A 39 39.93 2.83 4.67
N SER A 40 41.24 2.76 4.51
CA SER A 40 42.12 3.79 4.00
C SER A 40 41.62 4.39 2.70
N ALA A 41 41.72 5.71 2.59
CA ALA A 41 41.39 6.49 1.42
C ALA A 41 42.26 6.09 0.22
N VAL A 42 41.79 5.16 -0.60
CA VAL A 42 42.18 5.09 -2.00
C VAL A 42 41.26 6.06 -2.75
N SER A 43 41.85 7.12 -3.30
CA SER A 43 41.17 8.09 -4.16
C SER A 43 40.48 7.36 -5.32
N ALA A 44 39.16 7.18 -5.20
CA ALA A 44 38.36 6.61 -6.26
C ALA A 44 38.47 7.48 -7.52
N PRO A 45 38.74 6.90 -8.70
CA PRO A 45 38.75 7.66 -9.95
C PRO A 45 37.37 8.29 -10.15
N ALA A 46 37.32 9.54 -10.61
CA ALA A 46 36.07 10.22 -10.92
C ALA A 46 35.28 9.39 -11.95
N VAL A 47 34.28 8.64 -11.49
CA VAL A 47 33.48 7.73 -12.32
C VAL A 47 32.57 8.56 -13.23
N SER A 48 33.12 9.00 -14.37
CA SER A 48 32.33 9.52 -15.48
C SER A 48 31.75 8.32 -16.22
N MET A 49 30.42 8.15 -16.18
CA MET A 49 29.77 7.04 -16.88
C MET A 49 30.06 7.11 -18.39
N THR A 50 30.64 6.05 -18.95
CA THR A 50 30.89 5.96 -20.39
C THR A 50 29.57 5.89 -21.17
N SER A 51 29.59 6.24 -22.46
CA SER A 51 28.41 6.18 -23.34
C SER A 51 27.78 4.78 -23.41
N LEU A 52 28.60 3.73 -23.28
CA LEU A 52 28.18 2.33 -23.24
C LEU A 52 27.42 2.00 -21.95
N ASP A 53 27.84 2.54 -20.81
CA ASP A 53 27.16 2.33 -19.53
C ASP A 53 25.82 3.07 -19.47
N LYS A 54 25.74 4.27 -20.06
CA LYS A 54 24.47 4.99 -20.27
C LYS A 54 23.52 4.17 -21.14
N LYS A 55 24.03 3.54 -22.21
CA LYS A 55 23.25 2.67 -23.10
C LYS A 55 22.75 1.41 -22.39
N LYS A 56 23.60 0.73 -21.61
CA LYS A 56 23.20 -0.41 -20.75
C LYS A 56 22.15 -0.02 -19.71
N LYS A 57 22.31 1.13 -19.05
CA LYS A 57 21.35 1.66 -18.07
C LYS A 57 19.99 1.99 -18.70
N ALA A 58 19.99 2.55 -19.91
CA ALA A 58 18.77 2.83 -20.65
C ALA A 58 18.02 1.54 -21.03
N MET A 59 18.73 0.49 -21.46
CA MET A 59 18.10 -0.82 -21.77
C MET A 59 17.46 -1.50 -20.55
N ASN A 60 17.95 -1.22 -19.33
CA ASN A 60 17.39 -1.77 -18.10
C ASN A 60 16.25 -0.92 -17.50
N ASN A 61 15.85 0.17 -18.16
CA ASN A 61 14.87 1.10 -17.63
C ASN A 61 13.44 0.67 -18.01
N LYS A 62 12.84 -0.18 -17.17
CA LYS A 62 11.45 -0.65 -17.32
C LYS A 62 10.47 0.45 -16.91
N ALA A 63 9.38 0.61 -17.68
CA ALA A 63 8.31 1.54 -17.32
C ALA A 63 7.72 1.17 -15.96
N LYS A 64 7.65 2.14 -15.04
CA LYS A 64 7.11 1.95 -13.69
C LYS A 64 5.73 2.58 -13.61
N SER A 65 4.80 1.88 -12.98
CA SER A 65 3.50 2.46 -12.68
C SER A 65 3.64 3.55 -11.61
N SER A 66 2.86 4.62 -11.78
CA SER A 66 2.83 5.70 -10.81
C SER A 66 2.07 5.29 -9.54
N ARG A 67 2.77 5.21 -8.40
CA ARG A 67 2.17 4.74 -7.14
C ARG A 67 0.99 5.62 -6.69
N SER A 68 1.03 6.92 -7.00
CA SER A 68 -0.04 7.87 -6.65
C SER A 68 -1.36 7.52 -7.32
N VAL A 69 -1.32 7.10 -8.58
CA VAL A 69 -2.51 6.73 -9.36
C VAL A 69 -3.02 5.36 -8.91
N THR A 70 -2.14 4.37 -8.73
CA THR A 70 -2.51 3.02 -8.28
C THR A 70 -3.18 3.00 -6.89
N LYS A 71 -2.84 3.95 -6.01
CA LYS A 71 -3.51 4.12 -4.72
C LYS A 71 -4.95 4.64 -4.85
N ARG A 72 -5.23 5.44 -5.87
CA ARG A 72 -6.49 6.19 -6.03
C ARG A 72 -7.49 5.53 -6.97
N PHE A 73 -7.01 4.84 -8.00
CA PHE A 73 -7.81 4.23 -9.05
C PHE A 73 -7.70 2.71 -9.03
N LYS A 74 -8.78 2.03 -9.41
CA LYS A 74 -8.82 0.57 -9.56
C LYS A 74 -9.27 0.21 -10.97
N ALA A 75 -8.56 -0.71 -11.61
CA ALA A 75 -8.92 -1.23 -12.92
C ALA A 75 -9.96 -2.34 -12.79
N THR A 76 -10.96 -2.35 -13.67
CA THR A 76 -11.88 -3.46 -13.86
C THR A 76 -11.32 -4.46 -14.88
N ALA A 77 -11.94 -5.64 -15.00
CA ALA A 77 -11.54 -6.66 -15.98
C ALA A 77 -11.58 -6.16 -17.44
N THR A 78 -12.47 -5.21 -17.76
CA THR A 78 -12.58 -4.57 -19.08
C THR A 78 -11.53 -3.46 -19.29
N GLY A 79 -10.83 -3.04 -18.24
CA GLY A 79 -9.87 -1.92 -18.28
C GLY A 79 -10.49 -0.55 -18.04
N LYS A 80 -11.75 -0.47 -17.59
CA LYS A 80 -12.34 0.79 -17.09
C LYS A 80 -11.77 1.10 -15.71
N LEU A 81 -11.68 2.39 -15.38
CA LEU A 81 -11.15 2.85 -14.10
C LEU A 81 -12.26 3.29 -13.15
N LEU A 82 -12.19 2.77 -11.92
CA LEU A 82 -13.03 3.15 -10.80
C LEU A 82 -12.32 4.17 -9.91
N ARG A 83 -13.08 5.12 -9.37
CA ARG A 83 -12.59 6.16 -8.44
C ARG A 83 -13.62 6.46 -7.35
N ARG A 84 -13.12 6.99 -6.23
CA ARG A 84 -13.98 7.62 -5.20
C ARG A 84 -14.29 9.06 -5.59
N ARG A 85 -15.50 9.53 -5.26
CA ARG A 85 -15.91 10.92 -5.52
C ARG A 85 -15.26 11.87 -4.49
N PRO A 86 -14.77 13.05 -4.91
CA PRO A 86 -14.19 14.03 -4.00
C PRO A 86 -15.26 14.70 -3.11
N PHE A 87 -14.81 15.53 -2.16
CA PHE A 87 -15.68 16.36 -1.28
C PHE A 87 -16.45 15.63 -0.18
N ARG A 88 -16.04 14.42 0.22
CA ARG A 88 -16.67 13.66 1.33
C ARG A 88 -15.85 13.65 2.64
N GLN A 89 -14.73 14.38 2.72
CA GLN A 89 -13.84 14.30 3.87
C GLN A 89 -14.23 15.26 5.01
N HIS A 90 -14.32 16.57 4.73
CA HIS A 90 -14.63 17.59 5.74
C HIS A 90 -15.82 18.45 5.29
N ILE A 91 -16.43 19.14 6.26
CA ILE A 91 -17.62 19.98 6.08
C ILE A 91 -18.80 19.15 5.52
N LEU A 92 -19.23 18.15 6.28
CA LEU A 92 -20.37 17.29 5.94
C LEU A 92 -21.70 17.77 6.52
N THR A 93 -21.63 18.62 7.55
CA THR A 93 -22.77 19.21 8.25
C THR A 93 -23.62 20.04 7.31
N LYS A 94 -23.01 20.99 6.58
CA LYS A 94 -23.72 21.85 5.60
C LYS A 94 -24.17 21.16 4.32
N LYS A 95 -23.85 19.88 4.12
CA LYS A 95 -24.18 19.15 2.88
C LYS A 95 -25.49 18.39 3.05
N HIS A 96 -26.44 18.64 2.16
CA HIS A 96 -27.73 17.93 2.11
C HIS A 96 -27.54 16.39 2.11
N PRO A 97 -28.39 15.60 2.80
CA PRO A 97 -28.31 14.14 2.84
C PRO A 97 -28.22 13.48 1.46
N LEU A 98 -29.01 13.93 0.49
CA LEU A 98 -28.96 13.40 -0.89
C LEU A 98 -27.59 13.64 -1.55
N ARG A 99 -26.95 14.78 -1.29
CA ARG A 99 -25.59 15.06 -1.78
C ARG A 99 -24.60 14.10 -1.14
N LYS A 100 -24.69 13.88 0.18
CA LYS A 100 -23.83 12.90 0.89
C LYS A 100 -23.99 11.49 0.32
N GLN A 101 -25.21 11.07 -0.03
CA GLN A 101 -25.48 9.77 -0.65
C GLN A 101 -24.85 9.66 -2.04
N LYS A 102 -24.99 10.68 -2.89
CA LYS A 102 -24.33 10.72 -4.21
C LYS A 102 -22.81 10.65 -4.10
N LEU A 103 -22.20 11.27 -3.08
CA LEU A 103 -20.75 11.24 -2.85
C LEU A 103 -20.23 9.92 -2.25
N ARG A 104 -21.10 9.08 -1.68
CA ARG A 104 -20.74 7.73 -1.15
C ARG A 104 -20.42 6.74 -2.27
N LYS A 105 -21.13 6.84 -3.40
CA LYS A 105 -21.06 5.88 -4.51
C LYS A 105 -19.71 5.95 -5.23
N VAL A 106 -19.17 4.79 -5.60
CA VAL A 106 -18.00 4.67 -6.49
C VAL A 106 -18.43 5.05 -7.90
N GLY A 107 -17.62 5.85 -8.58
CA GLY A 107 -17.89 6.31 -9.94
C GLY A 107 -16.81 5.85 -10.91
N GLN A 108 -17.15 5.86 -12.20
CA GLN A 108 -16.17 5.70 -13.26
C GLN A 108 -15.39 7.01 -13.47
N VAL A 109 -14.17 6.89 -14.00
CA VAL A 109 -13.39 8.04 -14.47
C VAL A 109 -14.03 8.59 -15.75
N HIS A 110 -14.00 9.92 -15.90
CA HIS A 110 -14.49 10.58 -17.10
C HIS A 110 -13.58 10.27 -18.30
N GLU A 111 -14.16 10.18 -19.49
CA GLU A 111 -13.48 9.74 -20.71
C GLU A 111 -12.23 10.58 -21.01
N GLY A 112 -12.31 11.90 -20.88
CA GLY A 112 -11.17 12.80 -21.12
C GLY A 112 -9.93 12.57 -20.24
N GLN A 113 -10.07 11.96 -19.05
CA GLN A 113 -8.91 11.65 -18.18
C GLN A 113 -8.50 10.17 -18.22
N LEU A 114 -9.31 9.33 -18.87
CA LEU A 114 -9.18 7.88 -18.81
C LEU A 114 -7.89 7.41 -19.48
N ALA A 115 -7.56 7.92 -20.67
CA ALA A 115 -6.36 7.53 -21.41
C ALA A 115 -5.06 7.86 -20.65
N THR A 116 -4.99 9.05 -20.05
CA THR A 116 -3.84 9.49 -19.26
C THR A 116 -3.63 8.60 -18.04
N MET A 117 -4.70 8.30 -17.30
CA MET A 117 -4.60 7.47 -16.08
C MET A 117 -4.28 6.01 -16.40
N GLN A 118 -4.79 5.46 -17.50
CA GLN A 118 -4.45 4.11 -17.96
C GLN A 118 -2.97 3.96 -18.31
N LYS A 119 -2.41 4.94 -19.04
CA LYS A 119 -0.97 4.99 -19.36
C LYS A 119 -0.11 5.01 -18.10
N LEU A 120 -0.50 5.81 -17.11
CA LEU A 120 0.23 5.94 -15.84
C LEU A 120 0.15 4.70 -14.94
N MET A 121 -0.88 3.86 -15.11
CA MET A 121 -1.02 2.57 -14.42
C MET A 121 -0.52 1.37 -15.24
N LEU A 122 -0.14 1.58 -16.50
CA LEU A 122 0.21 0.53 -17.46
C LEU A 122 -0.94 -0.48 -17.70
N VAL A 123 -2.18 0.02 -17.75
CA VAL A 123 -3.38 -0.80 -17.97
C VAL A 123 -3.84 -0.66 -19.43
N VAL A 124 -4.00 -1.80 -20.11
CA VAL A 124 -4.53 -1.84 -21.49
C VAL A 124 -6.04 -2.09 -21.46
N PRO A 125 -6.87 -1.23 -22.09
CA PRO A 125 -8.30 -1.48 -22.21
C PRO A 125 -8.57 -2.70 -23.08
N LYS A 126 -9.48 -3.58 -22.66
CA LYS A 126 -9.93 -4.70 -23.51
C LYS A 126 -11.03 -4.19 -24.45
N ARG A 127 -10.92 -4.51 -25.74
CA ARG A 127 -12.03 -4.28 -26.68
C ARG A 127 -13.20 -5.17 -26.25
N LYS A 128 -14.39 -4.58 -26.24
CA LYS A 128 -15.65 -5.31 -26.05
C LYS A 128 -15.97 -6.11 -27.30
#